data_AF-A0A838VQB2-F1
#
_entry.id   AF-A0A838VQB2-F1
#
_cell.length_a   1.000
_cell.length_b   1.000
_cell.length_c   1.000
_cell.angle_alpha   90.00
_cell.angle_beta   90.00
_cell.angle_gamma   90.00
#
_symmetry.space_group_name_H-M   'P 1'
#
loop_
_entity.id
_entity.type
_entity.pdbx_description
1 polymer ?
#
loop_
_entity_poly.entity_id
_entity_poly.type
_entity_poly.pdbx_seq_one_letter_code
_entity_poly.pdbx_strand_id
1 'polypeptide(L)'
;MGLPWYRVHTVVLNDPGRLISVHLMHTALVAGWAGSMALYELAIFDPSDPILNPMWRQGMFVLPFMARLGVTQSWGGWNVTGAATSDPGYWSFEGVAAAHIVLSGLLFLAAVWHWVYWDLELFRDPRTGEPALDLPKMFGIHLFLSGLLCFGFGAFHLTGLFGPGMWVSDAYGITGSVQPVAPEWGPAGFNPFNPGGVVAHHIAAGIVGIIAGLFHLTVRPPERLYKALRMGNIETVLSSSIAA
;
A
#
# COMPACT_ATOMS: atom_id res chain seq x y z
N MET A 1 -41.47 -2.51 5.00
CA MET A 1 -40.36 -3.01 5.84
C MET A 1 -39.08 -2.37 5.34
N GLY A 2 -38.22 -1.86 6.23
CA GLY A 2 -36.95 -1.23 5.86
C GLY A 2 -35.86 -2.25 5.48
N LEU A 3 -34.64 -1.76 5.21
CA LEU A 3 -33.48 -2.61 4.96
C LEU A 3 -33.11 -3.43 6.22
N PRO A 4 -32.84 -4.74 6.10
CA PRO A 4 -32.24 -5.53 7.18
C PRO A 4 -30.85 -5.00 7.57
N TRP A 5 -30.44 -5.19 8.83
CA TRP A 5 -29.19 -4.65 9.39
C TRP A 5 -27.92 -5.04 8.61
N TYR A 6 -27.88 -6.24 8.03
CA TYR A 6 -26.71 -6.73 7.28
C TYR A 6 -26.64 -6.20 5.84
N ARG A 7 -27.60 -5.37 5.41
CA ARG A 7 -27.63 -4.74 4.07
C ARG A 7 -27.47 -3.23 4.12
N VAL A 8 -27.15 -2.64 5.27
CA VAL A 8 -27.10 -1.17 5.40
C VAL A 8 -26.12 -0.50 4.44
N HIS A 9 -25.03 -1.18 4.04
CA HIS A 9 -24.07 -0.64 3.09
C HIS A 9 -24.47 -0.79 1.62
N THR A 10 -25.56 -1.49 1.28
CA THR A 10 -25.98 -1.57 -0.13
C THR A 10 -26.44 -0.24 -0.70
N VAL A 11 -26.69 0.76 0.15
CA VAL A 11 -27.13 2.11 -0.24
C VAL A 11 -26.09 2.87 -1.06
N VAL A 12 -24.81 2.51 -0.98
CA VAL A 12 -23.73 3.17 -1.77
C VAL A 12 -23.42 2.47 -3.09
N LEU A 13 -24.11 1.37 -3.44
CA LEU A 13 -23.79 0.59 -4.66
C LEU A 13 -23.96 1.38 -5.97
N ASN A 14 -24.95 2.28 -6.03
CA ASN A 14 -25.21 3.15 -7.18
C ASN A 14 -24.89 4.62 -6.88
N ASP A 15 -24.07 4.90 -5.86
CA ASP A 15 -23.68 6.25 -5.46
C ASP A 15 -22.14 6.34 -5.43
N PRO A 16 -21.49 6.62 -6.58
CA PRO A 16 -20.03 6.62 -6.67
C PRO A 16 -19.35 7.62 -5.74
N GLY A 17 -19.95 8.79 -5.53
CA GLY A 17 -19.42 9.81 -4.63
C GLY A 17 -19.35 9.33 -3.19
N ARG A 18 -20.45 8.76 -2.69
CA ARG A 18 -20.48 8.21 -1.33
C ARG A 18 -19.72 6.90 -1.21
N LEU A 19 -19.64 6.10 -2.27
CA LEU A 19 -18.78 4.91 -2.31
C LEU A 19 -17.30 5.30 -2.13
N ILE A 20 -16.82 6.33 -2.82
CA ILE A 20 -15.46 6.87 -2.63
C ILE A 20 -15.28 7.39 -1.21
N SER A 21 -16.27 8.12 -0.67
CA SER A 21 -16.23 8.62 0.71
C SER A 21 -16.00 7.49 1.73
N VAL A 22 -16.74 6.38 1.64
CA VAL A 22 -16.56 5.27 2.59
C VAL A 22 -15.24 4.51 2.37
N HIS A 23 -14.72 4.46 1.14
CA HIS A 23 -13.37 3.95 0.88
C HIS A 23 -12.29 4.85 1.52
N LEU A 24 -12.44 6.18 1.42
CA LEU A 24 -11.55 7.14 2.07
C LEU A 24 -11.60 7.02 3.60
N MET A 25 -12.80 6.87 4.17
CA MET A 25 -12.99 6.63 5.60
C MET A 25 -12.30 5.34 6.05
N HIS A 26 -12.50 4.23 5.33
CA HIS A 26 -11.81 2.97 5.62
C HIS A 26 -10.28 3.15 5.56
N THR A 27 -9.78 3.85 4.55
CA THR A 27 -8.34 4.12 4.39
C THR A 27 -7.81 5.00 5.54
N ALA A 28 -8.57 6.00 5.99
CA ALA A 28 -8.24 6.83 7.14
C ALA A 28 -8.14 6.01 8.43
N LEU A 29 -9.07 5.08 8.65
CA LEU A 29 -9.07 4.19 9.81
C LEU A 29 -7.82 3.28 9.81
N VAL A 30 -7.47 2.70 8.66
CA VAL A 30 -6.27 1.85 8.53
C VAL A 30 -4.98 2.66 8.73
N ALA A 31 -4.87 3.85 8.15
CA ALA A 31 -3.72 4.74 8.37
C ALA A 31 -3.62 5.18 9.83
N GLY A 32 -4.74 5.51 10.47
CA GLY A 32 -4.82 5.87 11.88
C GLY A 32 -4.37 4.72 12.78
N TRP A 33 -4.85 3.50 12.49
CA TRP A 33 -4.40 2.29 13.18
C TRP A 33 -2.89 2.09 13.05
N ALA A 34 -2.32 2.24 11.85
CA ALA A 34 -0.89 2.06 11.63
C ALA A 34 -0.05 3.05 12.47
N GLY A 35 -0.45 4.33 12.46
CA GLY A 35 0.19 5.36 13.29
C GLY A 35 0.04 5.10 14.79
N SER A 36 -1.16 4.75 15.25
CA SER A 36 -1.41 4.44 16.67
C SER A 36 -0.66 3.19 17.14
N MET A 37 -0.60 2.14 16.33
CA MET A 37 0.12 0.90 16.64
C MET A 37 1.63 1.16 16.73
N ALA A 38 2.19 1.95 15.81
CA ALA A 38 3.60 2.34 15.86
C ALA A 38 3.92 3.16 17.12
N LEU A 39 3.07 4.15 17.48
CA LEU A 39 3.24 4.93 18.71
C LEU A 39 3.13 4.05 19.96
N TYR A 40 2.20 3.10 19.98
CA TYR A 40 2.07 2.16 21.09
C TYR A 40 3.32 1.28 21.25
N GLU A 41 3.80 0.68 20.16
CA GLU A 41 5.02 -0.13 20.19
C GLU A 41 6.22 0.69 20.65
N LEU A 42 6.41 1.91 20.12
CA LEU A 42 7.49 2.80 20.55
C LEU A 42 7.42 3.17 22.05
N ALA A 43 6.22 3.25 22.62
CA ALA A 43 6.05 3.57 24.04
C ALA A 43 6.47 2.42 24.97
N ILE A 44 6.49 1.18 24.48
CA ILE A 44 6.81 -0.01 25.28
C ILE A 44 8.08 -0.75 24.83
N PHE A 45 8.63 -0.42 23.67
CA PHE A 45 9.82 -1.06 23.12
C PHE A 45 11.07 -0.69 23.93
N ASP A 46 11.82 -1.71 24.33
CA ASP A 46 13.13 -1.57 24.96
C ASP A 46 14.24 -1.79 23.93
N PRO A 47 14.96 -0.72 23.51
CA PRO A 47 16.02 -0.82 22.51
C PRO A 47 17.39 -1.20 23.11
N SER A 48 17.49 -1.51 24.41
CA SER A 48 18.77 -1.63 25.12
C SER A 48 19.62 -2.85 24.73
N ASP A 49 18.98 -3.94 24.30
CA ASP A 49 19.67 -5.19 23.93
C ASP A 49 19.10 -5.82 22.65
N PRO A 50 19.68 -5.53 21.47
CA PRO A 50 19.26 -6.14 20.22
C PRO A 50 19.67 -7.61 20.09
N ILE A 51 20.49 -8.16 20.99
CA ILE A 51 20.99 -9.55 20.94
C ILE A 51 20.03 -10.49 21.67
N LEU A 52 19.75 -10.25 22.95
CA LEU A 52 18.91 -11.16 23.76
C LEU A 52 17.47 -10.65 23.95
N ASN A 53 17.20 -9.38 23.68
CA ASN A 53 15.86 -8.79 23.73
C ASN A 53 15.44 -8.08 22.43
N PRO A 54 15.59 -8.69 21.24
CA PRO A 54 15.18 -8.07 19.97
C PRO A 54 13.66 -7.85 19.87
N MET A 55 13.22 -7.01 18.91
CA MET A 55 11.81 -6.62 18.72
C MET A 55 10.81 -7.80 18.70
N TRP A 56 11.18 -8.93 18.11
CA TRP A 56 10.30 -10.10 18.01
C TRP A 56 10.11 -10.83 19.36
N ARG A 57 10.97 -10.61 20.36
CA ARG A 57 10.80 -11.10 21.75
C ARG A 57 9.83 -10.24 22.54
N GLN A 58 9.63 -9.00 22.14
CA GLN A 58 8.85 -7.99 22.87
C GLN A 58 7.41 -7.85 22.35
N GLY A 59 6.99 -8.72 21.41
CA GLY A 59 5.65 -8.64 20.82
C GLY A 59 5.49 -7.47 19.85
N MET A 60 6.57 -6.95 19.29
CA MET A 60 6.51 -5.90 18.28
C MET A 60 5.99 -6.45 16.97
N PHE A 61 4.97 -5.81 16.42
CA PHE A 61 4.31 -6.23 15.19
C PHE A 61 4.65 -5.30 14.03
N VAL A 62 4.59 -3.98 14.16
CA VAL A 62 4.79 -3.02 13.06
C VAL A 62 6.23 -2.50 12.93
N LEU A 63 7.01 -2.44 14.01
CA LEU A 63 8.45 -2.15 13.99
C LEU A 63 9.26 -2.99 12.97
N PRO A 64 9.09 -4.32 12.86
CA PRO A 64 9.82 -5.10 11.86
C PRO A 64 9.44 -4.72 10.41
N PHE A 65 8.21 -4.27 10.14
CA PHE A 65 7.82 -3.82 8.79
C PHE A 65 8.49 -2.49 8.43
N MET A 66 8.60 -1.58 9.39
CA MET A 66 9.33 -0.30 9.22
C MET A 66 10.83 -0.56 9.00
N ALA A 67 11.45 -1.40 9.84
CA ALA A 67 12.86 -1.76 9.73
C ALA A 67 13.20 -2.46 8.41
N ARG A 68 12.30 -3.33 7.92
CA ARG A 68 12.49 -4.04 6.63
C ARG A 68 12.71 -3.08 5.46
N LEU A 69 12.14 -1.87 5.49
CA LEU A 69 12.18 -0.89 4.41
C LEU A 69 13.05 0.34 4.69
N GLY A 70 13.91 0.27 5.72
CA GLY A 70 14.94 1.29 5.93
C GLY A 70 14.76 2.19 7.14
N VAL A 71 13.64 2.07 7.87
CA VAL A 71 13.39 2.88 9.07
C VAL A 71 13.91 2.13 10.28
N THR A 72 15.13 2.46 10.71
CA THR A 72 15.84 1.71 11.77
C THR A 72 16.20 2.55 12.99
N GLN A 73 15.89 3.85 12.96
CA GLN A 73 16.36 4.81 13.95
C GLN A 73 15.20 5.57 14.60
N SER A 74 15.42 6.04 15.83
CA SER A 74 14.49 6.83 16.62
C SER A 74 15.05 8.21 16.93
N TRP A 75 14.17 9.22 17.07
CA TRP A 75 14.55 10.53 17.61
C TRP A 75 15.07 10.47 19.06
N GLY A 76 14.84 9.35 19.76
CA GLY A 76 15.44 9.04 21.06
C GLY A 76 16.92 8.64 21.04
N GLY A 77 17.57 8.69 19.87
CA GLY A 77 19.03 8.48 19.75
C GLY A 77 19.49 7.03 19.67
N TRP A 78 18.56 6.09 19.45
CA TRP A 78 18.87 4.66 19.31
C TRP A 78 18.57 4.13 17.89
N ASN A 79 19.20 3.01 17.56
CA ASN A 79 19.01 2.25 16.32
C ASN A 79 18.69 0.78 16.68
N VAL A 80 17.83 0.11 15.91
CA VAL A 80 17.49 -1.32 16.08
C VAL A 80 18.69 -2.26 16.07
N THR A 81 19.83 -1.85 15.50
CA THR A 81 21.09 -2.64 15.53
C THR A 81 21.98 -2.34 16.74
N GLY A 82 21.53 -1.52 17.70
CA GLY A 82 22.27 -1.16 18.92
C GLY A 82 23.30 -0.04 18.76
N ALA A 83 23.46 0.52 17.56
CA ALA A 83 24.32 1.68 17.36
C ALA A 83 23.67 2.96 17.89
N ALA A 84 24.46 3.83 18.53
CA ALA A 84 24.01 5.19 18.84
C ALA A 84 23.81 5.97 17.53
N THR A 85 22.73 6.75 17.44
CA THR A 85 22.49 7.67 16.33
C THR A 85 22.32 9.09 16.85
N SER A 86 22.91 10.07 16.16
CA SER A 86 22.84 11.48 16.54
C SER A 86 21.76 12.26 15.81
N ASP A 87 21.35 11.82 14.62
CA ASP A 87 20.33 12.49 13.81
C ASP A 87 19.74 11.52 12.77
N PRO A 88 18.57 10.92 13.03
CA PRO A 88 17.90 10.06 12.05
C PRO A 88 17.15 10.82 10.95
N GLY A 89 17.17 12.16 10.97
CA GLY A 89 16.32 12.99 10.12
C GLY A 89 14.83 12.81 10.43
N TYR A 90 13.96 13.15 9.47
CA TYR A 90 12.51 13.04 9.66
C TYR A 90 12.00 11.59 9.66
N TRP A 91 12.55 10.70 8.82
CA TRP A 91 12.06 9.33 8.64
C TRP A 91 12.56 8.35 9.72
N SER A 92 12.42 8.74 10.99
CA SER A 92 12.49 7.85 12.15
C SER A 92 11.18 7.08 12.32
N PHE A 93 11.13 6.14 13.28
CA PHE A 93 9.87 5.48 13.64
C PHE A 93 8.77 6.48 14.06
N GLU A 94 9.12 7.51 14.82
CA GLU A 94 8.19 8.56 15.24
C GLU A 94 7.70 9.38 14.05
N GLY A 95 8.59 9.73 13.12
CA GLY A 95 8.21 10.47 11.92
C GLY A 95 7.28 9.68 11.00
N VAL A 96 7.51 8.38 10.83
CA VAL A 96 6.58 7.49 10.11
C VAL A 96 5.23 7.44 10.81
N ALA A 97 5.20 7.30 12.13
CA ALA A 97 3.96 7.28 12.89
C ALA A 97 3.19 8.61 12.76
N ALA A 98 3.88 9.74 12.89
CA ALA A 98 3.30 11.08 12.72
C ALA A 98 2.73 11.27 11.30
N ALA A 99 3.47 10.86 10.27
CA ALA A 99 3.01 10.94 8.88
C ALA A 99 1.70 10.15 8.67
N HIS A 100 1.57 8.96 9.27
CA HIS A 100 0.35 8.14 9.19
C HIS A 100 -0.85 8.79 9.91
N ILE A 101 -0.63 9.42 11.06
CA ILE A 101 -1.70 10.15 11.77
C ILE A 101 -2.17 11.36 10.97
N VAL A 102 -1.24 12.13 10.39
CA VAL A 102 -1.59 13.27 9.52
C VAL A 102 -2.35 12.79 8.28
N LEU A 103 -1.88 11.72 7.63
CA LEU A 103 -2.57 11.11 6.48
C LEU A 103 -3.99 10.68 6.85
N SER A 104 -4.19 10.03 7.99
CA SER A 104 -5.50 9.63 8.50
C SER A 104 -6.44 10.83 8.63
N GLY A 105 -5.98 11.93 9.24
CA GLY A 105 -6.77 13.16 9.36
C GLY A 105 -7.16 13.78 8.00
N LEU A 106 -6.22 13.84 7.05
CA LEU A 106 -6.48 14.37 5.71
C LEU A 106 -7.50 13.50 4.94
N LEU A 107 -7.36 12.18 5.01
CA LEU A 107 -8.28 11.23 4.39
C LEU A 107 -9.68 11.30 5.01
N PHE A 108 -9.78 11.48 6.33
CA PHE A 108 -11.04 11.69 7.03
C PHE A 108 -11.76 12.95 6.52
N LEU A 109 -11.05 14.08 6.41
CA LEU A 109 -11.62 15.33 5.88
C LEU A 109 -12.09 15.17 4.43
N ALA A 110 -11.29 14.48 3.59
CA ALA A 110 -11.67 14.17 2.22
C ALA A 110 -12.92 13.27 2.16
N ALA A 111 -13.05 12.28 3.06
CA ALA A 111 -14.23 11.42 3.14
C ALA A 111 -15.49 12.25 3.43
N VAL A 112 -15.45 13.19 4.38
CA VAL A 112 -16.58 14.08 4.69
C VAL A 112 -16.96 14.92 3.47
N TRP A 113 -15.97 15.50 2.77
CA TRP A 113 -16.22 16.29 1.56
C TRP A 113 -16.91 15.45 0.47
N HIS A 114 -16.39 14.26 0.16
CA HIS A 114 -16.98 13.38 -0.85
C HIS A 114 -18.37 12.86 -0.48
N TRP A 115 -18.68 12.73 0.81
CA TRP A 115 -20.02 12.35 1.26
C TRP A 115 -21.05 13.45 0.99
N VAL A 116 -20.68 14.70 1.28
CA VAL A 116 -21.55 15.88 1.12
C VAL A 116 -21.72 16.22 -0.35
N TYR A 117 -20.62 16.27 -1.10
CA TYR A 117 -20.60 16.63 -2.52
C TYR A 117 -20.59 15.39 -3.42
N TRP A 118 -21.57 14.52 -3.21
CA TRP A 118 -21.66 13.23 -3.91
C TRP A 118 -22.16 13.33 -5.36
N ASP A 119 -23.03 14.31 -5.67
CA ASP A 119 -23.66 14.47 -6.98
C ASP A 119 -22.80 15.29 -7.94
N LEU A 120 -21.66 14.73 -8.32
CA LEU A 120 -20.76 15.32 -9.31
C LEU A 120 -21.11 14.81 -10.72
N GLU A 121 -21.08 15.71 -11.70
CA GLU A 121 -21.30 15.37 -13.12
C GLU A 121 -20.32 14.29 -13.62
N LEU A 122 -19.12 14.24 -13.03
CA LEU A 122 -18.12 13.20 -13.30
C LEU A 122 -18.65 11.76 -13.13
N PHE A 123 -19.61 11.56 -12.22
CA PHE A 123 -20.14 10.24 -11.89
C PHE A 123 -21.36 9.84 -12.73
N ARG A 124 -21.81 10.69 -13.66
CA ARG A 124 -22.98 10.44 -14.50
C ARG A 124 -22.56 10.05 -15.92
N ASP A 125 -23.27 9.10 -16.53
CA ASP A 125 -23.14 8.82 -17.96
C ASP A 125 -23.70 10.02 -18.75
N PRO A 126 -22.90 10.72 -19.57
CA PRO A 126 -23.34 11.90 -20.31
C PRO A 126 -24.53 11.65 -21.25
N ARG A 127 -24.82 10.38 -21.59
CA ARG A 127 -25.91 10.01 -22.51
C ARG A 127 -27.24 9.81 -21.79
N THR A 128 -27.21 9.37 -20.53
CA THR A 128 -28.42 8.98 -19.78
C THR A 128 -28.66 9.85 -18.55
N GLY A 129 -27.62 10.52 -18.03
CA GLY A 129 -27.66 11.26 -16.77
C GLY A 129 -27.66 10.37 -15.52
N GLU A 130 -27.60 9.04 -15.70
CA GLU A 130 -27.59 8.05 -14.62
C GLU A 130 -26.18 7.85 -14.05
N PRO A 131 -26.03 7.48 -12.77
CA PRO A 131 -24.73 7.12 -12.21
C PRO A 131 -24.07 5.96 -12.98
N ALA A 132 -22.83 6.14 -13.40
CA ALA A 132 -22.10 5.12 -14.17
C ALA A 132 -20.60 5.15 -13.92
N LEU A 133 -20.00 3.97 -13.85
CA LEU A 133 -18.55 3.78 -13.74
C LEU A 133 -18.05 2.91 -14.89
N ASP A 134 -17.12 3.43 -15.69
CA ASP A 134 -16.45 2.67 -16.74
C ASP A 134 -15.34 1.77 -16.14
N LEU A 135 -15.77 0.72 -15.43
CA LEU A 135 -14.90 -0.18 -14.65
C LEU A 135 -13.69 -0.72 -15.44
N PRO A 136 -13.81 -1.14 -16.72
CA PRO A 136 -12.65 -1.59 -17.50
C PRO A 136 -11.57 -0.50 -17.67
N LYS A 137 -11.99 0.75 -17.88
CA LYS A 137 -11.04 1.87 -18.01
C LYS A 137 -10.43 2.22 -16.66
N MET A 138 -11.23 2.24 -15.58
CA MET A 138 -10.73 2.44 -14.22
C MET A 138 -9.67 1.41 -13.84
N PHE A 139 -9.87 0.14 -14.20
CA PHE A 139 -8.87 -0.90 -14.01
C PHE A 139 -7.56 -0.57 -14.73
N GLY A 140 -7.61 -0.13 -15.99
CA GLY A 140 -6.43 0.31 -16.73
C GLY A 140 -5.70 1.48 -16.06
N ILE A 141 -6.43 2.48 -15.55
CA ILE A 141 -5.86 3.62 -14.80
C ILE A 141 -5.13 3.12 -13.55
N HIS A 142 -5.82 2.34 -12.70
CA HIS A 142 -5.25 1.87 -11.44
C HIS A 142 -4.07 0.92 -11.67
N LEU A 143 -4.16 0.00 -12.64
CA LEU A 143 -3.07 -0.93 -12.98
C LEU A 143 -1.84 -0.17 -13.49
N PHE A 144 -2.02 0.86 -14.31
CA PHE A 144 -0.92 1.71 -14.78
C PHE A 144 -0.22 2.41 -13.62
N LEU A 145 -0.98 3.03 -12.71
CA LEU A 145 -0.43 3.69 -11.51
C LEU A 145 0.26 2.69 -10.57
N SER A 146 -0.31 1.51 -10.37
CA SER A 146 0.31 0.41 -9.61
C SER A 146 1.62 -0.05 -10.26
N GLY A 147 1.67 -0.14 -11.59
CA GLY A 147 2.89 -0.46 -12.34
C GLY A 147 3.98 0.58 -12.16
N LEU A 148 3.65 1.87 -12.24
CA LEU A 148 4.58 2.98 -11.99
C LEU A 148 5.14 2.94 -10.56
N LEU A 149 4.28 2.76 -9.56
CA LEU A 149 4.70 2.70 -8.17
C LEU A 149 5.59 1.46 -7.90
N CYS A 150 5.20 0.29 -8.43
CA CYS A 150 5.97 -0.95 -8.31
C CYS A 150 7.36 -0.82 -8.95
N PHE A 151 7.41 -0.30 -10.18
CA PHE A 151 8.69 -0.05 -10.87
C PHE A 151 9.56 0.93 -10.07
N GLY A 152 9.00 2.06 -9.64
CA GLY A 152 9.75 3.08 -8.90
C GLY A 152 10.28 2.55 -7.57
N PHE A 153 9.48 1.77 -6.85
CA PHE A 153 9.90 1.13 -5.61
C PHE A 153 11.07 0.16 -5.84
N GLY A 154 11.01 -0.67 -6.88
CA GLY A 154 12.11 -1.56 -7.24
C GLY A 154 13.36 -0.81 -7.70
N ALA A 155 13.21 0.10 -8.66
CA ALA A 155 14.32 0.75 -9.35
C ALA A 155 15.04 1.82 -8.51
N PHE A 156 14.33 2.46 -7.57
CA PHE A 156 14.87 3.56 -6.77
C PHE A 156 15.00 3.23 -5.29
N HIS A 157 13.92 2.77 -4.65
CA HIS A 157 13.91 2.54 -3.19
C HIS A 157 14.80 1.36 -2.82
N LEU A 158 14.54 0.17 -3.39
CA LEU A 158 15.23 -1.07 -3.01
C LEU A 158 16.69 -1.14 -3.49
N THR A 159 17.00 -0.54 -4.63
CA THR A 159 18.38 -0.46 -5.15
C THR A 159 19.25 0.50 -4.36
N GLY A 160 18.65 1.36 -3.55
CA GLY A 160 19.32 2.49 -2.90
C GLY A 160 19.80 3.57 -3.88
N LEU A 161 19.39 3.51 -5.16
CA LEU A 161 19.67 4.57 -6.13
C LEU A 161 19.04 5.89 -5.70
N PHE A 162 17.82 5.83 -5.17
CA PHE A 162 17.14 6.95 -4.53
C PHE A 162 16.19 6.42 -3.45
N GLY A 163 16.79 5.91 -2.38
CA GLY A 163 16.13 5.36 -1.21
C GLY A 163 17.11 4.61 -0.31
N PRO A 164 16.64 4.03 0.80
CA PRO A 164 17.52 3.38 1.78
C PRO A 164 17.90 1.94 1.41
N GLY A 165 17.19 1.30 0.48
CA GLY A 165 17.31 -0.14 0.22
C GLY A 165 16.33 -0.96 1.05
N MET A 166 16.75 -2.17 1.44
CA MET A 166 15.96 -3.08 2.27
C MET A 166 16.82 -3.84 3.27
N TRP A 167 16.19 -4.42 4.29
CA TRP A 167 16.89 -5.27 5.26
C TRP A 167 17.41 -6.55 4.61
N VAL A 168 18.69 -6.86 4.82
CA VAL A 168 19.35 -8.11 4.46
C VAL A 168 20.17 -8.61 5.65
N SER A 169 20.49 -9.90 5.66
CA SER A 169 21.33 -10.51 6.70
C SER A 169 22.16 -11.64 6.11
N ASP A 170 23.19 -12.07 6.85
CA ASP A 170 23.82 -13.36 6.68
C ASP A 170 22.83 -14.52 6.95
N ALA A 171 23.22 -15.73 6.55
CA ALA A 171 22.40 -16.93 6.65
C ALA A 171 22.03 -17.34 8.10
N TYR A 172 22.73 -16.83 9.11
CA TYR A 172 22.48 -17.13 10.52
C TYR A 172 21.77 -15.99 11.26
N GLY A 173 21.45 -14.87 10.58
CA GLY A 173 20.70 -13.77 11.18
C GLY A 173 21.49 -12.96 12.22
N ILE A 174 22.81 -12.89 12.09
CA ILE A 174 23.72 -12.30 13.10
C ILE A 174 24.06 -10.85 12.75
N THR A 175 24.27 -10.54 11.47
CA THR A 175 24.78 -9.24 10.99
C THR A 175 23.77 -8.50 10.10
N GLY A 176 22.50 -8.54 10.47
CA GLY A 176 21.42 -7.91 9.72
C GLY A 176 21.53 -6.39 9.67
N SER A 177 21.30 -5.80 8.50
CA SER A 177 21.24 -4.35 8.32
C SER A 177 20.48 -3.98 7.04
N VAL A 178 20.13 -2.70 6.91
CA VAL A 178 19.57 -2.16 5.66
C VAL A 178 20.69 -1.94 4.66
N GLN A 179 20.52 -2.44 3.44
CA GLN A 179 21.49 -2.30 2.36
C GLN A 179 20.80 -1.99 1.02
N PRO A 180 21.49 -1.27 0.12
CA PRO A 180 21.11 -1.23 -1.30
C PRO A 180 21.24 -2.62 -1.92
N VAL A 181 20.24 -3.05 -2.70
CA VAL A 181 20.22 -4.38 -3.32
C VAL A 181 20.13 -4.27 -4.84
N ALA A 182 21.10 -4.83 -5.55
CA ALA A 182 21.05 -4.92 -7.01
C ALA A 182 20.06 -6.03 -7.47
N PRO A 183 19.38 -5.87 -8.62
CA PRO A 183 18.50 -6.91 -9.15
C PRO A 183 19.28 -8.15 -9.60
N GLU A 184 18.74 -9.33 -9.31
CA GLU A 184 19.21 -10.62 -9.84
C GLU A 184 18.31 -11.05 -11.01
N TRP A 185 18.86 -11.01 -12.22
CA TRP A 185 18.11 -11.31 -13.46
C TRP A 185 18.17 -12.77 -13.89
N GLY A 186 19.12 -13.54 -13.34
CA GLY A 186 19.25 -14.96 -13.61
C GLY A 186 18.20 -15.80 -12.89
N PRO A 187 18.25 -17.13 -13.05
CA PRO A 187 17.31 -18.04 -12.39
C PRO A 187 17.38 -17.96 -10.84
N ALA A 188 18.50 -17.49 -10.29
CA ALA A 188 18.66 -17.26 -8.86
C ALA A 188 17.72 -16.16 -8.32
N GLY A 189 17.13 -15.32 -9.17
CA GLY A 189 16.13 -14.32 -8.79
C GLY A 189 14.79 -14.93 -8.37
N PHE A 190 14.52 -16.19 -8.74
CA PHE A 190 13.34 -16.93 -8.28
C PHE A 190 13.58 -17.68 -6.96
N ASN A 191 14.80 -17.61 -6.40
CA ASN A 191 15.07 -18.16 -5.07
C ASN A 191 14.46 -17.23 -4.01
N PRO A 192 13.54 -17.71 -3.15
CA PRO A 192 12.90 -16.88 -2.13
C PRO A 192 13.87 -16.29 -1.10
N PHE A 193 15.09 -16.82 -0.98
CA PHE A 193 16.13 -16.31 -0.08
C PHE A 193 17.06 -15.28 -0.75
N ASN A 194 16.88 -14.99 -2.05
CA ASN A 194 17.70 -14.02 -2.76
C ASN A 194 17.03 -12.64 -2.78
N PRO A 195 17.57 -11.62 -2.08
CA PRO A 195 16.97 -10.29 -2.05
C PRO A 195 17.02 -9.61 -3.42
N GLY A 196 18.02 -9.92 -4.27
CA GLY A 196 18.08 -9.42 -5.64
C GLY A 196 16.90 -9.86 -6.50
N GLY A 197 16.30 -11.00 -6.19
CA GLY A 197 15.06 -11.47 -6.80
C GLY A 197 13.87 -10.57 -6.51
N VAL A 198 13.77 -10.03 -5.28
CA VAL A 198 12.72 -9.07 -4.90
C VAL A 198 12.85 -7.78 -5.69
N VAL A 199 14.08 -7.28 -5.88
CA VAL A 199 14.34 -6.06 -6.66
C VAL A 199 14.01 -6.27 -8.13
N ALA A 200 14.50 -7.38 -8.72
CA ALA A 200 14.21 -7.74 -10.11
C ALA A 200 12.70 -7.92 -10.35
N HIS A 201 12.00 -8.54 -9.40
CA HIS A 201 10.55 -8.71 -9.44
C HIS A 201 9.83 -7.36 -9.56
N HIS A 202 10.12 -6.39 -8.67
CA HIS A 202 9.44 -5.09 -8.69
C HIS A 202 9.70 -4.31 -9.99
N ILE A 203 10.94 -4.35 -10.50
CA ILE A 203 11.28 -3.70 -11.76
C ILE A 203 10.53 -4.36 -12.93
N ALA A 204 10.62 -5.68 -13.07
CA ALA A 204 9.99 -6.40 -14.18
C ALA A 204 8.46 -6.35 -14.11
N ALA A 205 7.86 -6.65 -12.96
CA ALA A 205 6.41 -6.62 -12.76
C ALA A 205 5.86 -5.20 -12.89
N GLY A 206 6.61 -4.17 -12.45
CA GLY A 206 6.25 -2.78 -12.67
C GLY A 206 6.16 -2.41 -14.15
N ILE A 207 7.15 -2.79 -14.96
CA ILE A 207 7.12 -2.59 -16.42
C ILE A 207 5.94 -3.33 -17.05
N VAL A 208 5.69 -4.58 -16.65
CA VAL A 208 4.53 -5.35 -17.13
C VAL A 208 3.23 -4.66 -16.76
N GLY A 209 3.08 -4.17 -15.53
CA GLY A 209 1.91 -3.43 -15.07
C GLY A 209 1.67 -2.13 -15.85
N ILE A 210 2.72 -1.41 -16.21
CA ILE A 210 2.64 -0.22 -17.06
C ILE A 210 2.11 -0.59 -18.46
N ILE A 211 2.70 -1.60 -19.10
CA ILE A 211 2.30 -2.04 -20.44
C ILE A 211 0.85 -2.57 -20.42
N ALA A 212 0.51 -3.39 -19.44
CA ALA A 212 -0.83 -3.94 -19.28
C ALA A 212 -1.87 -2.84 -18.95
N GLY A 213 -1.51 -1.88 -18.10
CA GLY A 213 -2.34 -0.71 -17.81
C GLY A 213 -2.67 0.10 -19.06
N LEU A 214 -1.65 0.39 -19.90
CA LEU A 214 -1.84 1.06 -21.20
C LEU A 214 -2.73 0.25 -22.15
N PHE A 215 -2.55 -1.08 -22.20
CA PHE A 215 -3.43 -1.96 -22.96
C PHE A 215 -4.88 -1.84 -22.49
N HIS A 216 -5.14 -1.92 -21.19
CA HIS A 216 -6.49 -1.81 -20.61
C HIS A 216 -7.10 -0.41 -20.75
N LEU A 217 -6.29 0.64 -20.92
CA LEU A 217 -6.76 1.98 -21.26
C LEU A 217 -7.15 2.13 -22.73
N THR A 218 -6.44 1.45 -23.63
CA THR A 218 -6.57 1.63 -25.09
C THR A 218 -7.46 0.59 -25.77
N VAL A 219 -7.75 -0.53 -25.12
CA VAL A 219 -8.53 -1.64 -25.69
C VAL A 219 -9.78 -1.91 -24.87
N ARG A 220 -10.96 -1.86 -25.52
CA ARG A 220 -12.23 -2.21 -24.88
C ARG A 220 -12.35 -3.73 -24.69
N PRO A 221 -13.02 -4.20 -23.63
CA PRO A 221 -13.28 -5.62 -23.46
C PRO A 221 -14.06 -6.21 -24.64
N PRO A 222 -13.72 -7.44 -25.09
CA PRO A 222 -14.55 -8.18 -26.02
C PRO A 222 -15.97 -8.34 -25.47
N GLU A 223 -16.98 -8.18 -26.33
CA GLU A 223 -18.39 -8.24 -25.92
C GLU A 223 -18.73 -9.54 -25.16
N ARG A 224 -18.18 -10.68 -25.62
CA ARG A 224 -18.37 -11.98 -24.96
C ARG A 224 -17.90 -11.96 -23.52
N LEU A 225 -16.73 -11.39 -23.24
CA LEU A 225 -16.18 -11.31 -21.88
C LEU A 225 -16.94 -10.29 -21.03
N TYR A 226 -17.29 -9.13 -21.61
CA TYR A 226 -18.08 -8.11 -20.91
C TYR A 226 -19.41 -8.69 -20.40
N LYS A 227 -20.10 -9.46 -21.24
CA LYS A 227 -21.35 -10.14 -20.89
C LYS A 227 -21.14 -11.30 -19.93
N ALA A 228 -20.14 -12.15 -20.16
CA ALA A 228 -19.89 -13.33 -19.35
C ALA A 228 -19.53 -12.96 -17.90
N LEU A 229 -18.69 -11.94 -17.71
CA LEU A 229 -18.20 -11.50 -16.40
C LEU A 229 -19.02 -10.35 -15.81
N ARG A 230 -20.11 -9.94 -16.47
CA ARG A 230 -20.99 -8.86 -15.99
C ARG A 230 -20.23 -7.56 -15.67
N MET A 231 -19.33 -7.12 -16.55
CA MET A 231 -18.39 -6.01 -16.28
C MET A 231 -19.04 -4.62 -16.08
N GLY A 232 -20.37 -4.51 -16.22
CA GLY A 232 -21.12 -3.31 -15.81
C GLY A 232 -21.60 -3.34 -14.35
N ASN A 233 -21.43 -4.45 -13.62
CA ASN A 233 -21.79 -4.57 -12.21
C ASN A 233 -20.51 -4.53 -11.36
N ILE A 234 -20.41 -3.56 -10.45
CA ILE A 234 -19.26 -3.40 -9.56
C ILE A 234 -19.04 -4.60 -8.62
N GLU A 235 -20.07 -5.38 -8.30
CA GLU A 235 -19.93 -6.57 -7.47
C GLU A 235 -19.07 -7.67 -8.14
N THR A 236 -18.96 -7.68 -9.48
CA THR A 236 -18.02 -8.60 -10.16
C THR A 236 -16.57 -8.25 -9.84
N VAL A 237 -16.28 -6.95 -9.70
CA VAL A 237 -14.98 -6.44 -9.28
C VAL A 237 -14.77 -6.76 -7.79
N LEU A 238 -15.78 -6.56 -6.93
CA LEU A 238 -15.69 -6.96 -5.53
C LEU A 238 -15.34 -8.46 -5.39
N SER A 239 -16.04 -9.33 -6.13
CA SER A 239 -15.82 -10.77 -6.08
C SER A 239 -14.41 -11.18 -6.53
N SER A 240 -13.92 -10.62 -7.62
CA SER A 240 -12.59 -10.95 -8.15
C SER A 240 -11.46 -10.31 -7.32
N SER A 241 -11.66 -9.13 -6.76
CA SER A 241 -10.71 -8.47 -5.86
C SER A 241 -10.57 -9.17 -4.50
N ILE A 242 -11.62 -9.84 -4.01
CA ILE A 242 -11.53 -10.67 -2.79
C ILE A 242 -10.73 -11.95 -3.06
N ALA A 243 -10.73 -12.45 -4.30
CA ALA A 243 -10.05 -13.68 -4.66
C ALA A 243 -8.54 -13.50 -4.90
N ALA A 244 -8.12 -12.30 -5.32
CA ALA A 244 -6.72 -11.93 -5.56
C ALA A 244 -5.97 -11.68 -4.23
#